data_AF-A0AA95M972-F1
#
_entry.id   AF-A0AA95M972-F1
#
_cell.length_a   1.000
_cell.length_b   1.000
_cell.length_c   1.000
_cell.angle_alpha   90.00
_cell.angle_beta   90.00
_cell.angle_gamma   90.00
#
_symmetry.space_group_name_H-M   'P 1'
#
loop_
_entity.id
_entity.type
_entity.pdbx_description
1 polymer ?
#
loop_
_entity_poly.entity_id
_entity_poly.type
_entity_poly.pdbx_seq_one_letter_code
_entity_poly.pdbx_strand_id
1 'polypeptide(L)' 'MKQDQQAKENLGSIMQPEFAGTDVQKVKQEIQKDISEGQGAMTSREAGAMRD' A
#
# COMPACT_ATOMS: atom_id res chain seq x y z
N MET A 1 -14.62 23.91 -13.95
CA MET A 1 -15.82 23.12 -13.59
C MET A 1 -15.94 21.79 -14.35
N LYS A 2 -15.53 21.64 -15.62
CA LYS A 2 -15.61 20.34 -16.32
C LYS A 2 -14.44 19.38 -16.04
N GLN A 3 -13.28 19.91 -15.65
CA GLN A 3 -12.06 19.13 -15.42
C GLN A 3 -12.05 18.40 -14.06
N ASP A 4 -12.79 18.93 -13.08
CA ASP A 4 -12.89 18.39 -11.72
C ASP A 4 -13.83 17.16 -11.62
N GLN A 5 -14.74 17.01 -12.58
CA GLN A 5 -15.69 15.88 -12.64
C GLN A 5 -15.01 14.60 -13.15
N GLN A 6 -14.13 14.70 -14.16
CA GLN A 6 -13.40 13.56 -14.72
C GLN A 6 -12.35 12.99 -13.76
N ALA A 7 -11.77 13.83 -12.89
CA ALA A 7 -10.86 13.40 -11.83
C ALA A 7 -11.58 12.63 -10.71
N LYS A 8 -12.80 13.02 -10.35
CA LYS A 8 -13.62 12.31 -9.35
C LYS A 8 -14.07 10.92 -9.81
N GLU A 9 -14.40 10.76 -11.09
CA GLU A 9 -14.75 9.46 -11.67
C GLU A 9 -13.54 8.51 -11.73
N ASN A 10 -12.34 9.02 -12.02
CA ASN A 10 -11.11 8.24 -11.97
C ASN A 10 -10.73 7.78 -10.55
N LEU A 11 -10.96 8.60 -9.53
CA LEU A 11 -10.67 8.25 -8.13
C LEU A 11 -11.56 7.12 -7.60
N GLY A 12 -12.84 7.08 -8.02
CA GLY A 12 -13.75 6.00 -7.65
C GLY A 12 -13.35 4.66 -8.29
N SER A 13 -12.78 4.70 -9.49
CA SER A 13 -12.27 3.51 -10.19
C SER A 13 -11.02 2.93 -9.52
N ILE A 14 -10.12 3.79 -8.99
CA ILE A 14 -8.86 3.34 -8.35
C ILE A 14 -9.10 2.52 -7.08
N MET A 15 -10.22 2.77 -6.40
CA MET A 15 -10.61 2.08 -5.17
C MET A 15 -11.45 0.82 -5.43
N GLN A 16 -11.74 0.47 -6.70
CA GLN A 16 -12.46 -0.76 -6.98
C GLN A 16 -11.58 -1.97 -6.60
N PRO A 17 -12.14 -2.97 -5.89
CA PRO A 17 -11.48 -4.25 -5.72
C PRO A 17 -11.02 -4.77 -7.09
N GLU A 18 -9.81 -5.32 -7.16
CA GLU A 18 -9.19 -5.84 -8.41
C GLU A 18 -8.70 -4.78 -9.42
N PHE A 19 -9.03 -3.49 -9.27
CA PHE A 19 -8.52 -2.44 -10.15
C PHE A 19 -7.00 -2.30 -10.10
N ALA A 20 -6.41 -2.47 -8.92
CA ALA A 20 -4.95 -2.45 -8.75
C ALA A 20 -4.27 -3.69 -9.37
N GLY A 21 -5.03 -4.68 -9.85
CA GLY A 21 -4.52 -5.87 -10.54
C GLY A 21 -3.49 -6.67 -9.74
N THR A 22 -3.47 -6.51 -8.42
CA THR A 22 -2.39 -7.01 -7.59
C THR A 22 -2.59 -8.50 -7.31
N ASP A 23 -1.57 -9.32 -7.62
CA ASP A 23 -1.58 -10.74 -7.33
C ASP A 23 -1.36 -10.97 -5.82
N VAL A 24 -2.40 -11.46 -5.15
CA VAL A 24 -2.40 -11.76 -3.72
C VAL A 24 -1.31 -12.78 -3.34
N GLN A 25 -1.04 -13.78 -4.20
CA GLN A 25 -0.02 -14.80 -3.92
C GLN A 25 1.38 -14.20 -4.00
N LYS A 26 1.61 -13.32 -4.97
CA LYS A 26 2.88 -12.59 -5.11
C LYS A 26 3.11 -11.64 -3.94
N VAL A 27 2.12 -10.84 -3.56
CA VAL A 27 2.20 -9.92 -2.42
C VAL A 27 2.51 -10.67 -1.13
N LYS A 28 1.87 -11.83 -0.90
CA LYS A 28 2.15 -12.63 0.27
C LYS A 28 3.61 -13.11 0.32
N GLN A 29 4.16 -13.54 -0.81
CA GLN A 29 5.57 -13.96 -0.88
C GLN A 29 6.53 -12.79 -0.62
N GLU A 30 6.23 -11.63 -1.21
CA GLU A 30 7.02 -10.40 -1.04
C GLU A 30 7.05 -9.96 0.42
N ILE A 31 5.90 -9.92 1.10
CA ILE A 31 5.82 -9.60 2.54
C ILE A 31 6.65 -10.58 3.38
N GLN A 32 6.61 -11.88 3.09
CA GLN A 32 7.41 -12.86 3.84
C GLN A 32 8.91 -12.66 3.65
N LYS A 33 9.33 -12.30 2.43
CA LYS A 33 10.72 -11.95 2.12
C LYS A 33 11.14 -10.69 2.86
N ASP A 34 10.32 -9.65 2.83
CA ASP A 34 10.60 -8.37 3.49
C ASP A 34 10.75 -8.56 5.00
N ILE A 35 9.86 -9.33 5.64
CA ILE A 35 9.97 -9.69 7.05
C ILE A 35 11.28 -10.44 7.34
N SER A 36 11.66 -11.38 6.47
CA SER A 36 12.91 -12.15 6.62
C SER A 36 14.16 -11.27 6.46
N GLU A 37 14.08 -10.22 5.64
CA GLU A 37 15.14 -9.22 5.43
C GLU A 37 15.09 -8.09 6.48
N GLY A 38 14.12 -8.13 7.41
CA GLY A 38 13.89 -7.08 8.39
C GLY A 38 13.31 -5.79 7.81
N GLN A 39 12.93 -5.79 6.53
CA GLN A 39 12.27 -4.66 5.87
C GLN A 39 10.80 -4.60 6.31
N GLY A 40 10.40 -3.47 6.90
CA GLY A 40 9.04 -3.31 7.42
C GLY A 40 8.78 -4.02 8.77
N ALA A 41 9.77 -4.71 9.34
CA ALA A 41 9.69 -5.32 10.67
C ALA A 41 9.97 -4.32 11.81
N MET A 42 9.61 -3.05 11.62
CA MET A 42 9.86 -2.01 12.61
C MET A 42 9.06 -2.31 13.88
N THR A 43 9.76 -2.62 14.97
CA THR A 43 9.10 -2.87 16.25
C THR A 43 8.50 -1.58 16.79
N SER A 44 7.44 -1.68 17.60
CA SER A 44 6.76 -0.51 18.20
C SER A 44 7.73 0.39 18.97
N ARG A 45 8.81 -0.18 19.51
CA ARG A 45 9.88 0.52 20.20
C ARG A 45 10.73 1.35 19.23
N GLU A 46 11.18 0.74 18.13
CA GLU A 46 11.98 1.41 17.11
C GLU A 46 11.19 2.51 16.41
N ALA A 47 9.91 2.26 16.07
CA ALA A 47 9.01 3.27 15.51
C ALA A 47 8.77 4.45 16.45
N GLY A 48 8.68 4.18 17.75
CA GLY A 48 8.50 5.21 18.78
C GLY A 48 9.71 6.11 18.94
N ALA A 49 10.92 5.58 18.73
CA ALA A 49 12.18 6.30 18.86
C ALA A 49 12.53 7.18 17.63
N MET A 50 11.84 7.00 16.49
CA MET A 50 12.05 7.82 15.28
C MET A 50 11.39 9.22 15.34
N ARG A 51 10.71 9.55 16.46
CA ARG A 51 9.95 10.80 16.60
C ARG A 51 10.76 11.96 17.19
N ASP A 52 12.03 11.73 17.54
CA ASP A 52 12.92 12.72 18.16
C ASP A 52 13.83 13.41 17.15
#